data_AF-A0A813E3A6-F1
#
_entry.id   AF-A0A813E3A6-F1
#
_cell.length_a   1.000
_cell.length_b   1.000
_cell.length_c   1.000
_cell.angle_alpha   90.00
_cell.angle_beta   90.00
_cell.angle_gamma   90.00
#
_symmetry.space_group_name_H-M   'P 1'
#
loop_
_entity.id
_entity.type
_entity.pdbx_description
1 polymer ?
#
loop_
_entity_poly.entity_id
_entity_poly.type
_entity_poly.pdbx_seq_one_letter_code
_entity_poly.pdbx_strand_id
1 'polypeptide(L)'
;MASSQPKKEELSGSSAYMCECRVTHNFFVRSVGMHFEYDGDDAEFQHRYGGQLVDGDGGALSSLAVAGILAEVREQRATRLQAPEESLARVQRIEQSYRRLHPEVYTIDPKAFLAESFLELVEVLRGCQTSLRGVSSSLEDLKSRGLLQEKRPGLWTFKVFTDAFCDLLETELANFAASGLPRTAPNTMNRHGVILAELGFYPGLLNPLVYDYVDVLAGQLLPDHTEGLDSYRAFTVLYDAAADGDRDLVLHYDNAEVTLNVNIGGSWAGGQVAFYGLATEEESDTPAEISLQQGHGVLHAGLDMHKALPITSGRRHNLVIWCRSSRVRNQLCPMCFRQPCVLPTCKYFDEGFTVPPCRLACEKHSETGCKPNSCHSDDDLYTDEAD
;
A
#
# COMPACT_ATOMS: atom_id res chain seq x y z
N MET A 1 -53.92 16.67 6.06
CA MET A 1 -53.34 15.32 5.88
C MET A 1 -52.00 15.49 5.20
N ALA A 2 -50.94 15.64 5.99
CA ALA A 2 -49.58 15.82 5.49
C ALA A 2 -49.00 14.42 5.23
N SER A 3 -48.73 14.13 3.96
CA SER A 3 -48.05 12.93 3.52
C SER A 3 -46.56 13.06 3.88
N SER A 4 -46.12 12.23 4.82
CA SER A 4 -44.74 12.07 5.24
C SER A 4 -43.92 11.47 4.10
N GLN A 5 -43.01 12.26 3.53
CA GLN A 5 -41.91 11.73 2.72
C GLN A 5 -41.02 10.87 3.61
N PRO A 6 -40.55 9.70 3.15
CA PRO A 6 -39.55 8.95 3.89
C PRO A 6 -38.25 9.76 3.89
N LYS A 7 -37.76 10.06 5.10
CA LYS A 7 -36.38 10.51 5.30
C LYS A 7 -35.48 9.50 4.60
N LYS A 8 -34.74 9.94 3.58
CA LYS A 8 -33.54 9.24 3.13
C LYS A 8 -32.65 9.13 4.36
N GLU A 9 -32.57 7.92 4.91
CA GLU A 9 -31.54 7.55 5.87
C GLU A 9 -30.20 7.94 5.26
N GLU A 10 -29.45 8.73 6.02
CA GLU A 10 -28.02 8.93 5.80
C GLU A 10 -27.39 7.55 5.63
N LEU A 11 -26.79 7.30 4.47
CA LEU A 11 -26.01 6.10 4.19
C LEU A 11 -25.04 5.87 5.37
N SER A 12 -25.32 4.83 6.16
CA SER A 12 -24.49 4.39 7.27
C SER A 12 -23.06 4.22 6.78
N GLY A 13 -22.10 4.85 7.47
CA GLY A 13 -20.70 4.91 7.07
C GLY A 13 -20.16 3.55 6.65
N SER A 14 -19.52 3.50 5.48
CA SER A 14 -18.71 2.35 5.07
C SER A 14 -17.74 2.00 6.21
N SER A 15 -17.89 0.79 6.74
CA SER A 15 -16.99 0.27 7.75
C SER A 15 -15.61 0.02 7.12
N ALA A 16 -14.57 0.59 7.72
CA ALA A 16 -13.18 0.40 7.31
C ALA A 16 -12.52 -0.73 8.11
N TYR A 17 -11.66 -1.52 7.47
CA TYR A 17 -11.06 -2.70 8.08
C TYR A 17 -9.58 -2.83 7.76
N MET A 18 -8.80 -3.30 8.73
CA MET A 18 -7.40 -3.71 8.53
C MET A 18 -7.21 -5.16 8.94
N CYS A 19 -6.23 -5.85 8.36
CA CYS A 19 -5.94 -7.21 8.80
C CYS A 19 -5.30 -7.18 10.20
N GLU A 20 -5.69 -8.11 11.07
CA GLU A 20 -5.12 -8.27 12.41
C GLU A 20 -3.59 -8.44 12.38
N CYS A 21 -3.03 -9.00 11.30
CA CYS A 21 -1.59 -9.14 11.14
C CYS A 21 -0.85 -7.79 11.23
N ARG A 22 -1.51 -6.68 10.92
CA ARG A 22 -0.93 -5.34 11.07
C ARG A 22 -0.53 -5.04 12.51
N VAL A 23 -1.26 -5.55 13.48
CA VAL A 23 -1.01 -5.32 14.92
C VAL A 23 -0.42 -6.54 15.63
N THR A 24 -0.11 -7.62 14.90
CA THR A 24 0.45 -8.85 15.49
C THR A 24 1.70 -9.39 14.81
N HIS A 25 2.01 -8.99 13.57
CA HIS A 25 3.14 -9.51 12.79
C HIS A 25 4.11 -8.40 12.37
N ASN A 26 5.29 -8.81 11.90
CA ASN A 26 6.30 -7.96 11.26
C ASN A 26 6.77 -6.79 12.14
N PHE A 27 7.00 -7.03 13.44
CA PHE A 27 7.68 -6.08 14.31
C PHE A 27 9.19 -6.20 14.15
N PHE A 28 9.82 -5.26 13.44
CA PHE A 28 11.26 -5.30 13.22
C PHE A 28 12.00 -4.73 14.42
N VAL A 29 12.96 -5.48 14.97
CA VAL A 29 13.80 -5.05 16.08
C VAL A 29 15.23 -4.91 15.58
N ARG A 30 15.70 -3.66 15.50
CA ARG A 30 16.97 -3.32 14.84
C ARG A 30 18.18 -3.91 15.56
N SER A 31 18.12 -4.00 16.89
CA SER A 31 19.22 -4.51 17.71
C SER A 31 19.60 -5.96 17.39
N VAL A 32 18.66 -6.74 16.85
CA VAL A 32 18.88 -8.14 16.43
C VAL A 32 18.66 -8.37 14.93
N GLY A 33 18.18 -7.36 14.20
CA GLY A 33 17.95 -7.45 12.76
C GLY A 33 16.85 -8.46 12.37
N MET A 34 15.88 -8.71 13.25
CA MET A 34 14.84 -9.73 13.07
C MET A 34 13.44 -9.16 13.19
N HIS A 35 12.48 -9.83 12.54
CA HIS A 35 11.05 -9.57 12.71
C HIS A 35 10.44 -10.52 13.75
N PHE A 36 9.49 -9.99 14.52
CA PHE A 36 8.77 -10.71 15.56
C PHE A 36 7.27 -10.68 15.33
N GLU A 37 6.60 -11.71 15.83
CA GLU A 37 5.16 -11.74 16.06
C GLU A 37 4.88 -11.47 17.55
N TYR A 38 3.85 -10.69 17.84
CA TYR A 38 3.40 -10.40 19.20
C TYR A 38 1.94 -10.00 19.20
N ASP A 39 1.10 -10.82 19.81
CA ASP A 39 -0.35 -10.62 19.85
C ASP A 39 -0.83 -9.82 21.07
N GLY A 40 0.08 -9.50 22.00
CA GLY A 40 -0.23 -8.87 23.28
C GLY A 40 0.02 -9.77 24.49
N ASP A 41 0.37 -11.05 24.30
CA ASP A 41 0.70 -11.97 25.38
C ASP A 41 2.23 -12.07 25.60
N ASP A 42 2.70 -11.48 26.70
CA ASP A 42 4.10 -11.49 27.09
C ASP A 42 4.62 -12.92 27.37
N ALA A 43 3.77 -13.78 27.96
CA ALA A 43 4.15 -15.15 28.29
C ALA A 43 4.28 -16.01 27.03
N GLU A 44 3.38 -15.84 26.05
CA GLU A 44 3.51 -16.50 24.75
C GLU A 44 4.77 -16.03 24.01
N PHE A 45 5.06 -14.73 24.03
CA PHE A 45 6.28 -14.19 23.44
C PHE A 45 7.53 -14.80 24.09
N GLN A 46 7.59 -14.86 25.43
CA GLN A 46 8.71 -15.49 26.13
C GLN A 46 8.83 -16.98 25.85
N HIS A 47 7.71 -17.70 25.77
CA HIS A 47 7.72 -19.12 25.42
C HIS A 47 8.28 -19.34 24.00
N ARG A 48 7.86 -18.50 23.05
CA ARG A 48 8.24 -18.59 21.64
C ARG A 48 9.70 -18.20 21.40
N TYR A 49 10.17 -17.08 21.97
CA TYR A 49 11.47 -16.51 21.63
C TYR A 49 12.51 -16.58 22.74
N GLY A 50 12.12 -16.79 23.99
CA GLY A 50 13.00 -16.63 25.15
C GLY A 50 14.22 -17.54 25.19
N GLY A 51 14.16 -18.71 24.55
CA GLY A 51 15.29 -19.65 24.46
C GLY A 51 15.92 -19.78 23.07
N GLN A 52 15.38 -19.08 22.06
CA GLN A 52 15.76 -19.27 20.65
C GLN A 52 16.61 -18.12 20.10
N LEU A 53 16.69 -17.00 20.81
CA LEU A 53 17.42 -15.83 20.36
C LEU A 53 18.90 -15.93 20.73
N VAL A 54 19.76 -15.70 19.74
CA VAL A 54 21.21 -15.70 19.87
C VAL A 54 21.77 -14.30 19.60
N ASP A 55 22.92 -13.99 20.19
CA ASP A 55 23.72 -12.81 19.86
C ASP A 55 24.46 -13.01 18.52
N GLY A 56 25.19 -11.97 18.10
CA GLY A 56 25.96 -12.00 16.85
C GLY A 56 27.10 -13.02 16.81
N ASP A 57 27.49 -13.59 17.97
CA ASP A 57 28.51 -14.62 18.10
C ASP A 57 27.91 -16.04 18.26
N GLY A 58 26.57 -16.16 18.17
CA GLY A 58 25.84 -17.42 18.31
C GLY A 58 25.62 -17.87 19.77
N GLY A 59 25.90 -17.02 20.74
CA GLY A 59 25.60 -17.24 22.16
C GLY A 59 24.15 -16.93 22.49
N ALA A 60 23.55 -17.63 23.45
CA ALA A 60 22.17 -17.33 23.86
C ALA A 60 22.05 -15.89 24.39
N LEU A 61 21.04 -15.14 23.92
CA LEU A 61 20.77 -13.81 24.45
C LEU A 61 20.50 -13.86 25.95
N SER A 62 21.04 -12.87 26.67
CA SER A 62 20.71 -12.70 28.09
C SER A 62 19.20 -12.44 28.27
N SER A 63 18.65 -12.83 29.42
CA SER A 63 17.26 -12.54 29.78
C SER A 63 16.92 -11.05 29.71
N LEU A 64 17.90 -10.18 30.01
CA LEU A 64 17.77 -8.73 29.91
C LEU A 64 17.61 -8.26 28.46
N ALA A 65 18.33 -8.88 27.53
CA ALA A 65 18.21 -8.59 26.10
C ALA A 65 16.83 -9.00 25.57
N VAL A 66 16.33 -10.19 25.95
CA VAL A 66 14.97 -10.65 25.59
C VAL A 66 13.90 -9.70 26.14
N ALA A 67 14.04 -9.25 27.38
CA ALA A 67 13.12 -8.27 27.97
C ALA A 67 13.13 -6.92 27.21
N GLY A 68 14.30 -6.47 26.73
CA GLY A 68 14.42 -5.29 25.88
C GLY A 68 13.70 -5.44 24.54
N ILE A 69 13.84 -6.59 23.89
CA ILE A 69 13.14 -6.92 22.62
C ILE A 69 11.63 -6.91 22.85
N LEU A 70 11.14 -7.56 23.91
CA LEU A 70 9.72 -7.56 24.25
C LEU A 70 9.20 -6.14 24.49
N ALA A 71 9.95 -5.29 25.18
CA ALA A 71 9.57 -3.90 25.41
C ALA A 71 9.45 -3.11 24.09
N GLU A 72 10.39 -3.29 23.16
CA GLU A 72 10.36 -2.63 21.84
C GLU A 72 9.16 -3.12 21.01
N VAL A 73 8.90 -4.43 20.97
CA VAL A 73 7.76 -5.00 20.23
C VAL A 73 6.42 -4.56 20.84
N ARG A 74 6.34 -4.46 22.17
CA ARG A 74 5.18 -3.90 22.88
C ARG A 74 4.88 -2.46 22.48
N GLU A 75 5.91 -1.61 22.44
CA GLU A 75 5.80 -0.21 22.03
C GLU A 75 5.36 -0.09 20.57
N GLN A 76 5.93 -0.91 19.67
CA GLN A 76 5.51 -0.94 18.27
C GLN A 76 4.04 -1.35 18.13
N ARG A 77 3.57 -2.39 18.84
CA ARG A 77 2.16 -2.80 18.83
C ARG A 77 1.24 -1.70 19.34
N ALA A 78 1.59 -1.08 20.47
CA ALA A 78 0.81 0.02 21.05
C ALA A 78 0.68 1.19 20.05
N THR A 79 1.78 1.56 19.39
CA THR A 79 1.80 2.60 18.35
C THR A 79 0.86 2.24 17.19
N ARG A 80 0.92 0.99 16.69
CA ARG A 80 0.04 0.55 15.58
C ARG A 80 -1.44 0.53 15.95
N LEU A 81 -1.77 0.25 17.22
CA LEU A 81 -3.15 0.28 17.72
C LEU A 81 -3.70 1.71 17.86
N GLN A 82 -2.86 2.69 18.23
CA GLN A 82 -3.25 4.10 18.38
C GLN A 82 -3.31 4.85 17.04
N ALA A 83 -2.56 4.39 16.04
CA ALA A 83 -2.39 5.07 14.76
C ALA A 83 -3.70 5.49 14.04
N PRO A 84 -4.80 4.72 14.05
CA PRO A 84 -6.07 5.16 13.46
C PRO A 84 -6.66 6.42 14.10
N GLU A 85 -6.61 6.54 15.44
CA GLU A 85 -7.11 7.70 16.18
C GLU A 85 -6.22 8.93 15.95
N GLU A 86 -4.90 8.74 16.00
CA GLU A 86 -3.94 9.80 15.71
C GLU A 86 -4.09 10.36 14.31
N SER A 87 -4.40 9.51 13.33
CA SER A 87 -4.65 9.92 11.96
C SER A 87 -5.89 10.79 11.86
N LEU A 88 -7.00 10.40 12.49
CA LEU A 88 -8.21 11.21 12.54
C LEU A 88 -7.94 12.61 13.12
N ALA A 89 -7.25 12.67 14.27
CA ALA A 89 -6.89 13.94 14.91
C ALA A 89 -6.00 14.82 14.02
N ARG A 90 -5.05 14.20 13.31
CA ARG A 90 -4.16 14.89 12.36
C ARG A 90 -4.91 15.45 11.16
N VAL A 91 -5.80 14.66 10.54
CA VAL A 91 -6.59 15.15 9.40
C VAL A 91 -7.47 16.31 9.80
N GLN A 92 -8.16 16.24 10.95
CA GLN A 92 -8.95 17.35 11.46
C GLN A 92 -8.12 18.63 11.64
N ARG A 93 -6.89 18.51 12.18
CA ARG A 93 -5.98 19.64 12.34
C ARG A 93 -5.55 20.23 11.00
N ILE A 94 -5.22 19.38 10.02
CA ILE A 94 -4.84 19.80 8.66
C ILE A 94 -6.00 20.53 8.00
N GLU A 95 -7.21 19.96 8.02
CA GLU A 95 -8.41 20.58 7.43
C GLU A 95 -8.72 21.96 8.01
N GLN A 96 -8.48 22.17 9.31
CA GLN A 96 -8.73 23.45 9.98
C GLN A 96 -7.66 24.51 9.72
N SER A 97 -6.42 24.10 9.42
CA SER A 97 -5.25 24.99 9.48
C SER A 97 -4.54 25.18 8.14
N TYR A 98 -4.61 24.19 7.25
CA TYR A 98 -3.87 24.21 6.00
C TYR A 98 -4.56 25.08 4.96
N ARG A 99 -3.81 26.01 4.37
CA ARG A 99 -4.25 26.82 3.23
C ARG A 99 -3.61 26.29 1.95
N ARG A 100 -4.44 25.70 1.11
CA ARG A 100 -4.08 25.21 -0.23
C ARG A 100 -3.55 26.37 -1.08
N LEU A 101 -2.44 26.16 -1.75
CA LEU A 101 -1.86 27.11 -2.70
C LEU A 101 -2.48 26.94 -4.09
N HIS A 102 -2.72 25.70 -4.49
CA HIS A 102 -3.37 25.28 -5.72
C HIS A 102 -4.66 24.48 -5.44
N PRO A 103 -5.78 25.14 -5.04
CA PRO A 103 -7.04 24.44 -4.83
C PRO A 103 -7.51 23.61 -6.03
N GLU A 104 -7.12 23.99 -7.24
CA GLU A 104 -7.43 23.32 -8.50
C GLU A 104 -6.89 21.89 -8.58
N VAL A 105 -5.75 21.56 -7.95
CA VAL A 105 -5.19 20.19 -8.04
C VAL A 105 -5.99 19.16 -7.23
N TYR A 106 -6.96 19.58 -6.43
CA TYR A 106 -7.78 18.69 -5.60
C TYR A 106 -8.98 18.10 -6.34
N THR A 107 -9.23 18.50 -7.58
CA THR A 107 -10.30 17.95 -8.43
C THR A 107 -9.73 17.68 -9.81
N ILE A 108 -9.88 16.45 -10.30
CA ILE A 108 -9.29 16.04 -11.57
C ILE A 108 -9.87 16.88 -12.72
N ASP A 109 -8.99 17.45 -13.54
CA ASP A 109 -9.31 17.91 -14.89
C ASP A 109 -8.59 16.96 -15.85
N PRO A 110 -9.28 15.97 -16.44
CA PRO A 110 -8.63 14.99 -17.30
C PRO A 110 -7.86 15.61 -18.47
N LYS A 111 -8.35 16.72 -19.04
CA LYS A 111 -7.71 17.36 -20.20
C LYS A 111 -6.47 18.16 -19.81
N ALA A 112 -6.47 18.77 -18.63
CA ALA A 112 -5.33 19.53 -18.15
C ALA A 112 -4.28 18.64 -17.46
N PHE A 113 -4.72 17.60 -16.75
CA PHE A 113 -3.86 16.85 -15.83
C PHE A 113 -3.33 15.54 -16.42
N LEU A 114 -4.12 14.85 -17.24
CA LEU A 114 -3.73 13.57 -17.83
C LEU A 114 -3.13 13.79 -19.21
N ALA A 115 -2.07 13.04 -19.52
CA ALA A 115 -1.46 13.07 -20.84
C ALA A 115 -2.45 12.56 -21.90
N GLU A 116 -2.46 13.16 -23.09
CA GLU A 116 -3.31 12.71 -24.21
C GLU A 116 -3.05 11.23 -24.55
N SER A 117 -1.78 10.80 -24.51
CA SER A 117 -1.38 9.40 -24.68
C SER A 117 -1.98 8.47 -23.63
N PHE A 118 -2.16 8.94 -22.39
CA PHE A 118 -2.78 8.16 -21.31
C PHE A 118 -4.27 7.99 -21.53
N LEU A 119 -4.96 9.08 -21.90
CA LEU A 119 -6.39 9.05 -22.19
C LEU A 119 -6.69 8.11 -23.35
N GLU A 120 -5.88 8.16 -24.40
CA GLU A 120 -6.00 7.24 -25.53
C GLU A 120 -5.73 5.78 -25.13
N LEU A 121 -4.66 5.52 -24.36
CA LEU A 121 -4.36 4.19 -23.83
C LEU A 121 -5.56 3.60 -23.08
N VAL A 122 -6.14 4.37 -22.15
CA VAL A 122 -7.29 3.93 -21.35
C VAL A 122 -8.51 3.68 -22.23
N GLU A 123 -8.78 4.52 -23.22
CA GLU A 123 -9.94 4.36 -24.10
C GLU A 123 -9.84 3.09 -24.96
N VAL A 124 -8.64 2.80 -25.51
CA VAL A 124 -8.40 1.56 -26.27
C VAL A 124 -8.61 0.33 -25.38
N LEU A 125 -8.08 0.35 -24.16
CA LEU A 125 -8.20 -0.77 -23.22
C LEU A 125 -9.64 -0.96 -22.71
N ARG A 126 -10.39 0.13 -22.48
CA ARG A 126 -11.82 0.08 -22.17
C ARG A 126 -12.62 -0.54 -23.32
N GLY A 127 -12.29 -0.19 -24.56
CA GLY A 127 -12.90 -0.81 -25.75
C GLY A 127 -12.67 -2.32 -25.82
N CYS A 128 -11.54 -2.83 -25.33
CA CYS A 128 -11.23 -4.26 -25.32
C CYS A 128 -12.17 -5.07 -24.41
N GLN A 129 -12.71 -4.48 -23.34
CA GLN A 129 -13.66 -5.15 -22.44
C GLN A 129 -14.99 -5.50 -23.13
N THR A 130 -15.34 -4.78 -24.20
CA THR A 130 -16.66 -4.88 -24.87
C THR A 130 -16.58 -5.46 -26.28
N SER A 131 -15.37 -5.67 -26.79
CA SER A 131 -15.10 -5.96 -28.19
C SER A 131 -14.69 -7.42 -28.42
N LEU A 132 -15.05 -7.97 -29.59
CA LEU A 132 -14.53 -9.25 -30.09
C LEU A 132 -13.04 -9.18 -30.51
N ARG A 133 -12.49 -7.95 -30.62
CA ARG A 133 -11.08 -7.73 -30.95
C ARG A 133 -10.25 -8.14 -29.72
N GLY A 134 -9.45 -9.19 -29.87
CA GLY A 134 -8.67 -9.73 -28.75
C GLY A 134 -7.71 -8.69 -28.16
N VAL A 135 -7.66 -8.63 -26.83
CA VAL A 135 -6.80 -7.75 -26.01
C VAL A 135 -5.37 -7.71 -26.57
N SER A 136 -4.81 -8.85 -26.95
CA SER A 136 -3.46 -8.97 -27.51
C SER A 136 -3.22 -8.06 -28.72
N SER A 137 -4.16 -7.97 -29.67
CA SER A 137 -3.99 -7.13 -30.87
C SER A 137 -3.97 -5.64 -30.55
N SER A 138 -4.75 -5.22 -29.54
CA SER A 138 -4.77 -3.83 -29.08
C SER A 138 -3.50 -3.49 -28.31
N LEU A 139 -2.97 -4.43 -27.50
CA LEU A 139 -1.70 -4.24 -26.79
C LEU A 139 -0.53 -4.08 -27.78
N GLU A 140 -0.46 -4.88 -28.84
CA GLU A 140 0.58 -4.74 -29.86
C GLU A 140 0.49 -3.40 -30.61
N ASP A 141 -0.73 -2.93 -30.92
CA ASP A 141 -0.93 -1.60 -31.50
C ASP A 141 -0.44 -0.49 -30.56
N LEU A 142 -0.86 -0.50 -29.30
CA LEU A 142 -0.46 0.47 -28.28
C LEU A 142 1.07 0.50 -28.08
N LYS A 143 1.72 -0.67 -28.10
CA LYS A 143 3.18 -0.80 -28.05
C LYS A 143 3.85 -0.22 -29.28
N SER A 144 3.37 -0.55 -30.48
CA SER A 144 3.93 -0.06 -31.75
C SER A 144 3.87 1.48 -31.88
N ARG A 145 2.85 2.09 -31.26
CA ARG A 145 2.63 3.53 -31.22
C ARG A 145 3.38 4.24 -30.08
N GLY A 146 4.04 3.48 -29.21
CA GLY A 146 4.79 4.00 -28.06
C GLY A 146 3.91 4.52 -26.92
N LEU A 147 2.62 4.18 -26.90
CA LEU A 147 1.69 4.58 -25.83
C LEU A 147 1.81 3.70 -24.59
N LEU A 148 2.32 2.47 -24.76
CA LEU A 148 2.51 1.48 -23.72
C LEU A 148 3.84 0.75 -23.95
N GLN A 149 4.62 0.52 -22.90
CA GLN A 149 5.82 -0.30 -22.97
C GLN A 149 5.77 -1.39 -21.92
N GLU A 150 6.03 -2.63 -22.33
CA GLU A 150 6.21 -3.76 -21.43
C GLU A 150 7.71 -4.02 -21.29
N LYS A 151 8.22 -4.01 -20.07
CA LYS A 151 9.65 -4.25 -19.79
C LYS A 151 9.92 -5.73 -19.56
N ARG A 152 8.95 -6.39 -18.95
CA ARG A 152 8.80 -7.85 -18.83
C ARG A 152 7.31 -8.15 -18.60
N PRO A 153 6.86 -9.41 -18.70
CA PRO A 153 5.47 -9.78 -18.40
C PRO A 153 4.99 -9.14 -17.09
N GLY A 154 3.89 -8.37 -17.16
CA GLY A 154 3.28 -7.70 -16.01
C GLY A 154 3.97 -6.42 -15.51
N LEU A 155 5.04 -5.95 -16.17
CA LEU A 155 5.74 -4.71 -15.79
C LEU A 155 5.61 -3.67 -16.90
N TRP A 156 4.70 -2.72 -16.69
CA TRP A 156 4.25 -1.78 -17.70
C TRP A 156 4.68 -0.34 -17.41
N THR A 157 5.04 0.42 -18.44
CA THR A 157 5.40 1.84 -18.33
C THR A 157 4.70 2.69 -19.39
N PHE A 158 4.26 3.88 -19.00
CA PHE A 158 3.50 4.82 -19.84
C PHE A 158 3.51 6.23 -19.25
N LYS A 159 3.25 7.26 -20.07
CA LYS A 159 3.04 8.63 -19.58
C LYS A 159 1.63 8.76 -19.00
N VAL A 160 1.51 9.23 -17.76
CA VAL A 160 0.25 9.40 -17.02
C VAL A 160 -0.17 10.87 -17.00
N PHE A 161 0.72 11.73 -16.49
CA PHE A 161 0.42 13.13 -16.22
C PHE A 161 1.06 14.08 -17.23
N THR A 162 0.47 15.25 -17.38
CA THR A 162 1.12 16.39 -18.03
C THR A 162 2.18 16.97 -17.11
N ASP A 163 3.24 17.53 -17.69
CA ASP A 163 4.33 18.14 -16.92
C ASP A 163 3.81 19.33 -16.10
N ALA A 164 2.83 20.08 -16.64
CA ALA A 164 2.17 21.19 -15.96
C ALA A 164 1.42 20.77 -14.70
N PHE A 165 0.72 19.62 -14.71
CA PHE A 165 0.07 19.10 -13.51
C PHE A 165 1.09 18.62 -12.48
N CYS A 166 2.15 17.95 -12.93
CA CYS A 166 3.28 17.58 -12.07
C CYS A 166 3.85 18.80 -11.33
N ASP A 167 4.11 19.91 -12.04
CA ASP A 167 4.64 21.14 -11.45
C ASP A 167 3.67 21.78 -10.43
N LEU A 168 2.36 21.78 -10.72
CA LEU A 168 1.33 22.27 -9.78
C LEU A 168 1.26 21.42 -8.51
N LEU A 169 1.27 20.09 -8.67
CA LEU A 169 1.23 19.15 -7.55
C LEU A 169 2.49 19.27 -6.68
N GLU A 170 3.68 19.36 -7.29
CA GLU A 170 4.94 19.59 -6.57
C GLU A 170 4.90 20.88 -5.75
N THR A 171 4.39 21.95 -6.34
CA THR A 171 4.31 23.26 -5.68
C THR A 171 3.34 23.22 -4.50
N GLU A 172 2.20 22.53 -4.64
CA GLU A 172 1.24 22.32 -3.55
C GLU A 172 1.82 21.46 -2.42
N LEU A 173 2.53 20.38 -2.74
CA LEU A 173 3.17 19.52 -1.74
C LEU A 173 4.33 20.23 -1.01
N ALA A 174 5.09 21.06 -1.73
CA ALA A 174 6.10 21.92 -1.13
C ALA A 174 5.48 22.97 -0.20
N ASN A 175 4.34 23.56 -0.57
CA ASN A 175 3.59 24.47 0.29
C ASN A 175 3.10 23.77 1.58
N PHE A 176 2.57 22.55 1.46
CA PHE A 176 2.21 21.74 2.63
C PHE A 176 3.43 21.46 3.52
N ALA A 177 4.55 21.04 2.94
CA ALA A 177 5.77 20.78 3.69
C ALA A 177 6.28 22.03 4.43
N ALA A 178 6.21 23.21 3.79
CA ALA A 178 6.62 24.49 4.37
C ALA A 178 5.68 25.00 5.49
N SER A 179 4.43 24.51 5.54
CA SER A 179 3.46 24.90 6.56
C SER A 179 3.81 24.44 7.98
N GLY A 180 4.68 23.41 8.12
CA GLY A 180 5.04 22.82 9.41
C GLY A 180 3.94 22.01 10.08
N LEU A 181 2.82 21.77 9.39
CA LEU A 181 1.74 20.92 9.90
C LEU A 181 2.19 19.46 10.05
N PRO A 182 1.60 18.71 11.00
CA PRO A 182 1.99 17.33 11.25
C PRO A 182 1.73 16.46 10.01
N ARG A 183 2.66 15.54 9.73
CA ARG A 183 2.54 14.53 8.67
C ARG A 183 2.99 13.16 9.19
N THR A 184 2.33 12.11 8.73
CA THR A 184 2.80 10.74 8.95
C THR A 184 3.86 10.39 7.90
N ALA A 185 4.85 9.58 8.26
CA ALA A 185 5.70 8.93 7.26
C ALA A 185 4.83 8.15 6.25
N PRO A 186 5.15 8.19 4.94
CA PRO A 186 4.31 7.55 3.92
C PRO A 186 4.24 6.02 4.07
N ASN A 187 5.33 5.38 4.51
CA ASN A 187 5.40 3.96 4.83
C ASN A 187 6.48 3.72 5.91
N THR A 188 6.71 2.46 6.30
CA THR A 188 7.68 2.10 7.35
C THR A 188 9.14 2.20 6.91
N MET A 189 9.41 2.42 5.62
CA MET A 189 10.73 2.38 5.01
C MET A 189 11.16 3.75 4.43
N ASN A 190 10.25 4.71 4.30
CA ASN A 190 10.51 6.08 3.86
C ASN A 190 10.12 7.09 4.94
N ARG A 191 11.01 8.04 5.21
CA ARG A 191 10.83 9.13 6.18
C ARG A 191 10.13 10.34 5.57
N HIS A 192 10.34 10.59 4.28
CA HIS A 192 9.85 11.80 3.62
C HIS A 192 8.77 11.50 2.59
N GLY A 193 7.66 12.23 2.71
CA GLY A 193 6.48 12.05 1.87
C GLY A 193 5.20 12.52 2.54
N VAL A 194 4.08 12.35 1.85
CA VAL A 194 2.76 12.79 2.32
C VAL A 194 1.71 11.73 2.00
N ILE A 195 0.86 11.37 2.98
CA ILE A 195 -0.33 10.54 2.74
C ILE A 195 -1.43 11.45 2.16
N LEU A 196 -1.80 11.24 0.90
CA LEU A 196 -2.67 12.19 0.19
C LEU A 196 -4.12 12.22 0.71
N ALA A 197 -4.55 11.16 1.40
CA ALA A 197 -5.82 11.13 2.10
C ALA A 197 -5.90 12.21 3.19
N GLU A 198 -4.79 12.47 3.88
CA GLU A 198 -4.75 13.42 5.01
C GLU A 198 -4.90 14.88 4.54
N LEU A 199 -4.62 15.17 3.26
CA LEU A 199 -4.75 16.51 2.66
C LEU A 199 -6.09 16.69 1.92
N GLY A 200 -6.88 15.62 1.77
CA GLY A 200 -8.17 15.66 1.10
C GLY A 200 -8.10 15.57 -0.44
N PHE A 201 -7.06 14.93 -1.00
CA PHE A 201 -6.96 14.68 -2.45
C PHE A 201 -7.87 13.54 -2.94
N TYR A 202 -8.37 12.69 -2.03
CA TYR A 202 -9.10 11.48 -2.40
C TYR A 202 -10.38 11.77 -3.19
N PRO A 203 -11.34 12.58 -2.70
CA PRO A 203 -12.66 12.66 -3.33
C PRO A 203 -12.65 13.20 -4.76
N GLY A 204 -11.89 14.26 -5.01
CA GLY A 204 -11.95 14.98 -6.29
C GLY A 204 -10.86 14.59 -7.29
N LEU A 205 -9.65 14.25 -6.83
CA LEU A 205 -8.53 13.93 -7.72
C LEU A 205 -8.34 12.42 -7.86
N LEU A 206 -8.13 11.73 -6.73
CA LEU A 206 -7.62 10.35 -6.78
C LEU A 206 -8.71 9.30 -6.93
N ASN A 207 -9.92 9.50 -6.39
CA ASN A 207 -11.04 8.59 -6.62
C ASN A 207 -11.35 8.47 -8.12
N PRO A 208 -11.56 9.56 -8.88
CA PRO A 208 -11.74 9.46 -10.33
C PRO A 208 -10.52 8.84 -11.03
N LEU A 209 -9.29 9.26 -10.67
CA LEU A 209 -8.08 8.69 -11.27
C LEU A 209 -8.02 7.16 -11.13
N VAL A 210 -8.23 6.67 -9.91
CA VAL A 210 -8.12 5.23 -9.61
C VAL A 210 -9.26 4.45 -10.24
N TYR A 211 -10.50 4.85 -10.00
CA TYR A 211 -11.67 4.06 -10.38
C TYR A 211 -12.05 4.20 -11.86
N ASP A 212 -11.80 5.34 -12.50
CA ASP A 212 -12.18 5.54 -13.91
C ASP A 212 -11.06 5.19 -14.90
N TYR A 213 -9.79 5.21 -14.45
CA TYR A 213 -8.62 5.01 -15.30
C TYR A 213 -7.73 3.85 -14.85
N VAL A 214 -7.23 3.85 -13.60
CA VAL A 214 -6.28 2.82 -13.16
C VAL A 214 -6.93 1.44 -13.11
N ASP A 215 -8.20 1.34 -12.74
CA ASP A 215 -8.95 0.07 -12.74
C ASP A 215 -9.03 -0.56 -14.13
N VAL A 216 -9.25 0.25 -15.17
CA VAL A 216 -9.23 -0.21 -16.56
C VAL A 216 -7.87 -0.81 -16.93
N LEU A 217 -6.78 -0.14 -16.54
CA LEU A 217 -5.43 -0.64 -16.79
C LEU A 217 -5.18 -1.94 -16.02
N ALA A 218 -5.51 -1.96 -14.73
CA ALA A 218 -5.30 -3.09 -13.85
C ALA A 218 -6.01 -4.35 -14.38
N GLY A 219 -7.29 -4.23 -14.73
CA GLY A 219 -8.08 -5.35 -15.26
C GLY A 219 -7.69 -5.84 -16.65
N GLN A 220 -6.87 -5.10 -17.42
CA GLN A 220 -6.43 -5.51 -18.75
C GLN A 220 -4.95 -5.90 -18.80
N LEU A 221 -4.10 -5.25 -17.99
CA LEU A 221 -2.66 -5.43 -17.98
C LEU A 221 -2.17 -6.37 -16.87
N LEU A 222 -2.97 -6.56 -15.82
CA LEU A 222 -2.68 -7.39 -14.65
C LEU A 222 -3.89 -8.25 -14.22
N PRO A 223 -4.58 -8.93 -15.16
CA PRO A 223 -5.85 -9.60 -14.88
C PRO A 223 -5.75 -10.73 -13.84
N ASP A 224 -4.56 -11.32 -13.65
CA ASP A 224 -4.34 -12.40 -12.68
C ASP A 224 -4.21 -11.89 -11.22
N HIS A 225 -4.08 -10.58 -11.04
CA HIS A 225 -3.81 -9.97 -9.72
C HIS A 225 -5.00 -9.21 -9.13
N THR A 226 -6.04 -8.92 -9.93
CA THR A 226 -7.17 -8.09 -9.49
C THR A 226 -8.48 -8.54 -10.13
N GLU A 227 -9.58 -8.41 -9.39
CA GLU A 227 -10.95 -8.56 -9.91
C GLU A 227 -11.74 -7.25 -9.82
N GLY A 228 -11.05 -6.14 -10.09
CA GLY A 228 -11.57 -4.78 -9.96
C GLY A 228 -11.06 -4.10 -8.68
N LEU A 229 -10.67 -2.85 -8.82
CA LEU A 229 -10.14 -2.02 -7.74
C LEU A 229 -11.27 -1.29 -7.01
N ASP A 230 -11.32 -1.44 -5.69
CA ASP A 230 -12.39 -0.88 -4.85
C ASP A 230 -11.87 -0.04 -3.69
N SER A 231 -10.57 -0.07 -3.42
CA SER A 231 -9.90 0.79 -2.44
C SER A 231 -8.44 1.03 -2.80
N TYR A 232 -7.81 2.03 -2.18
CA TYR A 232 -6.41 2.32 -2.42
C TYR A 232 -5.76 3.13 -1.28
N ARG A 233 -4.43 3.12 -1.24
CA ARG A 233 -3.62 4.01 -0.42
C ARG A 233 -2.66 4.80 -1.31
N ALA A 234 -2.82 6.12 -1.36
CA ALA A 234 -1.97 7.00 -2.15
C ALA A 234 -1.09 7.86 -1.24
N PHE A 235 0.20 7.90 -1.55
CA PHE A 235 1.19 8.69 -0.82
C PHE A 235 2.30 9.13 -1.75
N THR A 236 3.04 10.15 -1.35
CA THR A 236 4.27 10.53 -2.04
C THR A 236 5.51 10.03 -1.31
N VAL A 237 6.60 9.84 -2.06
CA VAL A 237 7.92 9.51 -1.51
C VAL A 237 8.94 10.47 -2.10
N LEU A 238 9.65 11.18 -1.22
CA LEU A 238 10.70 12.12 -1.60
C LEU A 238 12.06 11.50 -1.31
N TYR A 239 12.81 11.21 -2.38
CA TYR A 239 14.21 10.86 -2.31
C TYR A 239 15.06 12.13 -2.43
N ASP A 240 16.05 12.28 -1.55
CA ASP A 240 16.99 13.41 -1.56
C ASP A 240 18.43 12.90 -1.34
N ALA A 241 19.31 13.19 -2.30
CA ALA A 241 20.71 12.80 -2.23
C ALA A 241 21.51 13.66 -1.23
N ALA A 242 20.95 14.79 -0.82
CA ALA A 242 21.53 15.68 0.17
C ALA A 242 21.08 15.33 1.60
N ALA A 243 21.88 15.79 2.56
CA ALA A 243 21.62 15.66 3.99
C ALA A 243 21.33 14.22 4.43
N ASP A 244 20.39 14.04 5.35
CA ASP A 244 19.88 12.77 5.82
C ASP A 244 18.66 12.32 5.02
N GLY A 245 18.52 12.67 3.73
CA GLY A 245 17.40 12.23 2.89
C GLY A 245 17.35 10.71 2.66
N ASP A 246 16.17 10.20 2.27
CA ASP A 246 16.06 8.82 1.79
C ASP A 246 16.71 8.74 0.40
N ARG A 247 17.65 7.81 0.21
CA ARG A 247 18.43 7.69 -1.04
C ARG A 247 18.03 6.50 -1.87
N ASP A 248 17.65 5.42 -1.20
CA ASP A 248 17.28 4.13 -1.72
C ASP A 248 16.10 3.57 -0.92
N LEU A 249 15.66 2.38 -1.34
CA LEU A 249 14.65 1.63 -0.63
C LEU A 249 14.99 0.15 -0.78
N VAL A 250 15.08 -0.57 0.33
CA VAL A 250 15.45 -1.99 0.34
C VAL A 250 14.43 -2.85 -0.42
N LEU A 251 14.83 -4.07 -0.79
CA LEU A 251 13.97 -5.01 -1.50
C LEU A 251 12.71 -5.32 -0.68
N HIS A 252 11.54 -5.15 -1.29
CA HIS A 252 10.22 -5.33 -0.68
C HIS A 252 9.16 -5.59 -1.75
N TYR A 253 7.93 -5.85 -1.31
CA TYR A 253 6.73 -5.80 -2.13
C TYR A 253 5.70 -4.91 -1.45
N ASP A 254 4.63 -4.55 -2.17
CA ASP A 254 3.61 -3.61 -1.71
C ASP A 254 2.40 -4.31 -1.08
N ASN A 255 1.76 -3.64 -0.09
CA ASN A 255 0.46 -4.05 0.44
C ASN A 255 -0.69 -3.66 -0.51
N ALA A 256 -0.64 -4.20 -1.73
CA ALA A 256 -1.50 -3.88 -2.85
C ALA A 256 -1.73 -5.13 -3.72
N GLU A 257 -2.80 -5.12 -4.50
CA GLU A 257 -2.93 -6.05 -5.63
C GLU A 257 -2.21 -5.49 -6.86
N VAL A 258 -2.29 -4.17 -7.05
CA VAL A 258 -1.65 -3.45 -8.15
C VAL A 258 -1.05 -2.15 -7.61
N THR A 259 0.16 -1.82 -8.02
CA THR A 259 0.81 -0.54 -7.70
C THR A 259 0.98 0.29 -8.96
N LEU A 260 0.62 1.57 -8.86
CA LEU A 260 1.02 2.60 -9.81
C LEU A 260 2.00 3.56 -9.13
N ASN A 261 3.22 3.66 -9.66
CA ASN A 261 4.25 4.57 -9.17
C ASN A 261 4.64 5.56 -10.27
N VAL A 262 4.29 6.83 -10.09
CA VAL A 262 4.49 7.91 -11.06
C VAL A 262 5.47 8.91 -10.52
N ASN A 263 6.52 9.25 -11.28
CA ASN A 263 7.35 10.38 -10.91
C ASN A 263 6.59 11.69 -11.17
N ILE A 264 6.49 12.53 -10.15
CA ILE A 264 5.75 13.81 -10.20
C ILE A 264 6.67 15.02 -10.20
N GLY A 265 7.97 14.84 -9.97
CA GLY A 265 8.91 15.93 -10.10
C GLY A 265 10.31 15.64 -9.60
N GLY A 266 11.10 16.70 -9.63
CA GLY A 266 12.49 16.73 -9.22
C GLY A 266 13.48 16.74 -10.39
N SER A 267 14.75 16.78 -10.05
CA SER A 267 15.88 16.66 -10.97
C SER A 267 16.95 15.86 -10.25
N TRP A 268 17.34 14.71 -10.78
CA TRP A 268 18.19 13.74 -10.09
C TRP A 268 19.03 12.91 -11.06
N ALA A 269 19.95 12.14 -10.50
CA ALA A 269 20.68 11.08 -11.20
C ALA A 269 20.66 9.77 -10.40
N GLY A 270 20.78 8.64 -11.11
CA GLY A 270 20.60 7.30 -10.53
C GLY A 270 19.14 7.03 -10.17
N GLY A 271 18.91 6.15 -9.20
CA GLY A 271 17.58 5.91 -8.66
C GLY A 271 16.68 4.98 -9.47
N GLN A 272 17.20 4.11 -10.33
CA GLN A 272 16.35 3.14 -11.04
C GLN A 272 15.54 2.30 -10.04
N VAL A 273 14.34 1.88 -10.44
CA VAL A 273 13.57 0.90 -9.68
C VAL A 273 13.84 -0.47 -10.29
N ALA A 274 14.40 -1.38 -9.51
CA ALA A 274 14.76 -2.72 -9.95
C ALA A 274 13.70 -3.73 -9.49
N PHE A 275 13.16 -4.52 -10.42
CA PHE A 275 12.10 -5.49 -10.20
C PHE A 275 12.60 -6.92 -10.41
N TYR A 276 12.25 -7.82 -9.51
CA TYR A 276 12.84 -9.15 -9.36
C TYR A 276 11.86 -10.31 -9.55
N GLY A 277 10.57 -10.03 -9.77
CA GLY A 277 9.54 -11.07 -9.95
C GLY A 277 8.60 -11.15 -8.76
N LEU A 278 7.62 -12.06 -8.80
CA LEU A 278 6.62 -12.16 -7.74
C LEU A 278 7.22 -12.75 -6.46
N ALA A 279 6.81 -12.22 -5.31
CA ALA A 279 7.21 -12.71 -3.98
C ALA A 279 6.82 -14.18 -3.71
N THR A 280 5.92 -14.73 -4.52
CA THR A 280 5.44 -16.13 -4.46
C THR A 280 6.19 -17.06 -5.39
N GLU A 281 7.19 -16.57 -6.12
CA GLU A 281 8.00 -17.30 -7.10
C GLU A 281 9.49 -17.18 -6.74
N GLU A 282 10.35 -17.93 -7.43
CA GLU A 282 11.80 -17.77 -7.28
C GLU A 282 12.24 -16.37 -7.79
N GLU A 283 13.04 -15.68 -6.99
CA GLU A 283 13.57 -14.36 -7.34
C GLU A 283 14.45 -14.44 -8.59
N SER A 284 14.27 -13.50 -9.52
CA SER A 284 15.11 -13.42 -10.72
C SER A 284 16.49 -12.83 -10.41
N ASP A 285 17.55 -13.55 -10.79
CA ASP A 285 18.93 -13.04 -10.70
C ASP A 285 19.19 -11.78 -11.56
N THR A 286 18.35 -11.53 -12.57
CA THR A 286 18.50 -10.40 -13.51
C THR A 286 17.29 -9.47 -13.40
N PRO A 287 17.38 -8.38 -12.62
CA PRO A 287 16.24 -7.50 -12.43
C PRO A 287 15.90 -6.71 -13.69
N ALA A 288 14.60 -6.41 -13.87
CA ALA A 288 14.15 -5.41 -14.81
C ALA A 288 14.28 -4.01 -14.17
N GLU A 289 15.13 -3.15 -14.73
CA GLU A 289 15.34 -1.80 -14.22
C GLU A 289 14.51 -0.75 -14.97
N ILE A 290 13.79 0.08 -14.21
CA ILE A 290 12.98 1.18 -14.71
C ILE A 290 13.66 2.51 -14.38
N SER A 291 13.98 3.27 -15.43
CA SER A 291 14.34 4.68 -15.30
C SER A 291 13.09 5.53 -15.38
N LEU A 292 12.72 6.14 -14.25
CA LEU A 292 11.55 7.02 -14.17
C LEU A 292 11.82 8.37 -14.82
N GLN A 293 10.76 8.99 -15.30
CA GLN A 293 10.75 10.34 -15.89
C GLN A 293 9.50 11.08 -15.38
N GLN A 294 9.55 12.42 -15.34
CA GLN A 294 8.40 13.22 -14.91
C GLN A 294 7.14 12.86 -15.71
N GLY A 295 6.04 12.69 -14.99
CA GLY A 295 4.74 12.29 -15.50
C GLY A 295 4.63 10.83 -15.94
N HIS A 296 5.73 10.05 -15.96
CA HIS A 296 5.70 8.63 -16.35
C HIS A 296 5.48 7.73 -15.14
N GLY A 297 4.62 6.74 -15.33
CA GLY A 297 4.27 5.73 -14.36
C GLY A 297 4.84 4.36 -14.70
N VAL A 298 5.10 3.57 -13.66
CA VAL A 298 5.23 2.12 -13.74
C VAL A 298 4.02 1.47 -13.06
N LEU A 299 3.39 0.52 -13.74
CA LEU A 299 2.29 -0.29 -13.24
C LEU A 299 2.76 -1.74 -13.12
N HIS A 300 2.60 -2.31 -11.94
CA HIS A 300 3.04 -3.68 -11.63
C HIS A 300 2.12 -4.33 -10.59
N ALA A 301 2.22 -5.66 -10.45
CA ALA A 301 1.57 -6.39 -9.36
C ALA A 301 2.13 -5.92 -8.01
N GLY A 302 1.30 -5.84 -6.98
CA GLY A 302 1.76 -5.42 -5.66
C GLY A 302 2.77 -6.39 -5.05
N LEU A 303 2.64 -7.69 -5.33
CA LEU A 303 3.59 -8.73 -4.91
C LEU A 303 4.89 -8.77 -5.74
N ASP A 304 5.06 -7.86 -6.71
CA ASP A 304 6.29 -7.77 -7.48
C ASP A 304 7.41 -7.22 -6.59
N MET A 305 8.40 -8.07 -6.30
CA MET A 305 9.56 -7.75 -5.48
C MET A 305 10.39 -6.68 -6.17
N HIS A 306 10.57 -5.54 -5.50
CA HIS A 306 11.30 -4.43 -6.07
C HIS A 306 12.04 -3.61 -5.03
N LYS A 307 13.00 -2.82 -5.51
CA LYS A 307 13.81 -1.92 -4.68
C LYS A 307 14.10 -0.64 -5.45
N ALA A 308 14.27 0.47 -4.73
CA ALA A 308 14.77 1.69 -5.33
C ALA A 308 16.29 1.72 -5.18
N LEU A 309 17.02 1.75 -6.30
CA LEU A 309 18.47 1.96 -6.26
C LEU A 309 18.79 3.36 -5.71
N PRO A 310 20.00 3.59 -5.19
CA PRO A 310 20.38 4.89 -4.65
C PRO A 310 20.34 6.00 -5.71
N ILE A 311 19.75 7.15 -5.37
CA ILE A 311 20.03 8.39 -6.10
C ILE A 311 21.41 8.93 -5.73
N THR A 312 22.11 9.45 -6.74
CA THR A 312 23.48 9.96 -6.59
C THR A 312 23.53 11.48 -6.49
N SER A 313 22.50 12.18 -6.98
CA SER A 313 22.37 13.63 -6.86
C SER A 313 20.91 14.07 -6.96
N GLY A 314 20.64 15.30 -6.50
CA GLY A 314 19.36 15.95 -6.66
C GLY A 314 18.22 15.33 -5.84
N ARG A 315 16.99 15.54 -6.31
CA ARG A 315 15.76 15.11 -5.63
C ARG A 315 14.82 14.43 -6.61
N ARG A 316 14.17 13.37 -6.17
CA ARG A 316 13.17 12.62 -6.94
C ARG A 316 11.90 12.47 -6.10
N HIS A 317 10.78 12.94 -6.61
CA HIS A 317 9.50 12.85 -5.91
C HIS A 317 8.52 12.00 -6.71
N ASN A 318 8.00 10.96 -6.08
CA ASN A 318 7.06 10.04 -6.71
C ASN A 318 5.72 10.06 -6.00
N LEU A 319 4.64 9.96 -6.76
CA LEU A 319 3.31 9.56 -6.31
C LEU A 319 3.18 8.05 -6.45
N VAL A 320 2.94 7.36 -5.34
CA VAL A 320 2.72 5.91 -5.30
C VAL A 320 1.28 5.65 -4.87
N ILE A 321 0.59 4.79 -5.61
CA ILE A 321 -0.78 4.38 -5.35
C ILE A 321 -0.82 2.87 -5.22
N TRP A 322 -1.04 2.39 -4.00
CA TRP A 322 -1.30 1.00 -3.69
C TRP A 322 -2.79 0.73 -3.89
N CYS A 323 -3.14 0.15 -5.03
CA CYS A 323 -4.50 -0.19 -5.40
C CYS A 323 -4.89 -1.59 -4.94
N ARG A 324 -6.15 -1.74 -4.54
CA ARG A 324 -6.62 -2.93 -3.83
C ARG A 324 -7.94 -3.43 -4.40
N SER A 325 -8.09 -4.74 -4.42
CA SER A 325 -9.27 -5.49 -4.82
C SER A 325 -9.74 -6.35 -3.66
N SER A 326 -10.82 -5.95 -3.00
CA SER A 326 -11.40 -6.73 -1.90
C SER A 326 -11.73 -8.17 -2.32
N ARG A 327 -12.13 -8.37 -3.58
CA ARG A 327 -12.43 -9.69 -4.17
C ARG A 327 -11.23 -10.66 -4.15
N VAL A 328 -10.01 -10.13 -4.19
CA VAL A 328 -8.76 -10.90 -4.08
C VAL A 328 -8.33 -10.99 -2.61
N ARG A 329 -8.07 -9.86 -1.95
CA ARG A 329 -7.46 -9.86 -0.61
C ARG A 329 -8.34 -10.43 0.49
N ASN A 330 -9.66 -10.45 0.31
CA ASN A 330 -10.57 -11.11 1.26
C ASN A 330 -10.35 -12.63 1.32
N GLN A 331 -9.73 -13.24 0.31
CA GLN A 331 -9.39 -14.67 0.29
C GLN A 331 -8.06 -14.93 0.99
N LEU A 332 -7.05 -14.10 0.70
CA LEU A 332 -5.70 -14.23 1.24
C LEU A 332 -5.09 -12.83 1.46
N CYS A 333 -4.71 -12.51 2.69
CA CYS A 333 -4.05 -11.25 3.00
C CYS A 333 -2.63 -11.24 2.40
N PRO A 334 -2.23 -10.21 1.62
CA PRO A 334 -0.91 -10.17 0.98
C PRO A 334 0.25 -9.95 1.97
N MET A 335 -0.06 -9.58 3.23
CA MET A 335 0.96 -9.31 4.24
C MET A 335 1.31 -10.52 5.10
N CYS A 336 0.33 -11.38 5.41
CA CYS A 336 0.55 -12.56 6.24
C CYS A 336 0.32 -13.88 5.50
N PHE A 337 -0.15 -13.84 4.26
CA PHE A 337 -0.49 -15.01 3.44
C PHE A 337 -1.44 -15.99 4.16
N ARG A 338 -2.39 -15.45 4.93
CA ARG A 338 -3.46 -16.21 5.60
C ARG A 338 -4.81 -15.63 5.23
N GLN A 339 -5.86 -16.45 5.39
CA GLN A 339 -7.23 -15.96 5.30
C GLN A 339 -7.44 -14.83 6.32
N PRO A 340 -7.90 -13.65 5.88
CA PRO A 340 -7.92 -12.47 6.73
C PRO A 340 -8.88 -12.59 7.92
N CYS A 341 -8.31 -12.35 9.10
CA CYS A 341 -9.00 -11.95 10.30
C CYS A 341 -8.84 -10.42 10.42
N VAL A 342 -9.94 -9.67 10.59
CA VAL A 342 -9.92 -8.21 10.45
C VAL A 342 -10.40 -7.48 11.70
N LEU A 343 -9.81 -6.30 11.92
CA LEU A 343 -10.16 -5.37 12.97
C LEU A 343 -10.84 -4.14 12.36
N PRO A 344 -11.92 -3.59 12.98
CA PRO A 344 -12.45 -2.30 12.61
C PRO A 344 -11.38 -1.20 12.74
N THR A 345 -11.39 -0.25 11.82
CA THR A 345 -10.47 0.90 11.83
C THR A 345 -11.17 2.16 11.28
N CYS A 346 -10.42 3.23 11.06
CA CYS A 346 -10.92 4.45 10.41
C CYS A 346 -10.64 4.45 8.90
N LYS A 347 -11.38 5.28 8.15
CA LYS A 347 -11.23 5.39 6.68
C LYS A 347 -9.82 5.75 6.19
N TYR A 348 -8.98 6.37 7.03
CA TYR A 348 -7.60 6.73 6.68
C TYR A 348 -6.61 5.58 6.89
N PHE A 349 -7.04 4.54 7.61
CA PHE A 349 -6.25 3.34 7.91
C PHE A 349 -6.83 2.08 7.26
N ASP A 350 -7.90 2.21 6.49
CA ASP A 350 -8.53 1.14 5.76
C ASP A 350 -7.52 0.39 4.88
N GLU A 351 -7.56 -0.94 4.94
CA GLU A 351 -6.75 -1.82 4.12
C GLU A 351 -7.56 -2.53 3.04
N GLY A 352 -8.81 -2.14 2.81
CA GLY A 352 -9.61 -2.63 1.69
C GLY A 352 -10.19 -4.02 1.91
N PHE A 353 -10.26 -4.48 3.16
CA PHE A 353 -10.97 -5.71 3.50
C PHE A 353 -12.45 -5.42 3.72
N THR A 354 -13.31 -6.40 3.46
CA THR A 354 -14.76 -6.27 3.72
C THR A 354 -15.30 -7.37 4.62
N VAL A 355 -16.33 -7.06 5.39
CA VAL A 355 -17.07 -7.99 6.24
C VAL A 355 -18.56 -7.96 5.84
N PRO A 356 -19.13 -9.07 5.33
CA PRO A 356 -18.47 -10.30 4.85
C PRO A 356 -17.55 -10.07 3.63
N PRO A 357 -16.68 -11.04 3.25
CA PRO A 357 -16.55 -12.40 3.79
C PRO A 357 -15.46 -12.57 4.86
N CYS A 358 -14.68 -11.53 5.18
CA CYS A 358 -13.66 -11.63 6.22
C CYS A 358 -14.29 -11.90 7.59
N ARG A 359 -13.55 -12.59 8.46
CA ARG A 359 -13.95 -12.79 9.86
C ARG A 359 -13.46 -11.61 10.70
N LEU A 360 -14.31 -11.08 11.58
CA LEU A 360 -13.86 -10.14 12.60
C LEU A 360 -12.97 -10.86 13.62
N ALA A 361 -11.87 -10.23 14.02
CA ALA A 361 -11.07 -10.75 15.12
C ALA A 361 -11.87 -10.70 16.41
N CYS A 362 -11.93 -11.81 17.13
CA CYS A 362 -12.57 -11.85 18.43
C CYS A 362 -11.78 -10.97 19.41
N GLU A 363 -12.44 -10.06 20.11
CA GLU A 363 -11.84 -9.27 21.17
C GLU A 363 -11.27 -10.20 22.26
N LYS A 364 -9.97 -10.51 22.22
CA LYS A 364 -9.26 -11.12 23.35
C LYS A 364 -8.94 -10.11 24.46
N HIS A 365 -9.74 -9.06 24.60
CA HIS A 365 -9.57 -8.04 25.64
C HIS A 365 -10.89 -7.68 26.31
N SER A 366 -11.35 -8.56 27.21
CA SER A 366 -11.94 -8.10 28.46
C SER A 366 -11.34 -8.92 29.60
N GLU A 367 -10.75 -8.22 30.56
CA GLU A 367 -10.47 -8.74 31.89
C GLU A 367 -11.79 -9.10 32.58
N THR A 368 -12.41 -10.22 32.21
CA THR A 368 -13.29 -10.99 33.09
C THR A 368 -13.38 -12.39 32.53
N GLY A 369 -12.90 -13.36 33.32
CA GLY A 369 -12.74 -14.74 32.90
C GLY A 369 -13.99 -15.34 32.26
N CYS A 370 -13.85 -15.82 31.03
CA CYS A 370 -14.72 -16.83 30.47
C CYS A 370 -13.83 -18.01 30.05
N LYS A 371 -14.09 -19.17 30.62
CA LYS A 371 -13.35 -20.41 30.35
C LYS A 371 -13.49 -20.77 28.86
N PRO A 372 -12.44 -21.33 28.23
CA PRO A 372 -12.56 -21.84 26.88
C PRO A 372 -13.53 -23.02 26.89
N ASN A 373 -14.68 -22.86 26.23
CA ASN A 373 -15.50 -24.00 25.86
C ASN A 373 -14.77 -24.76 24.76
N SER A 374 -14.52 -26.02 25.05
CA SER A 374 -14.03 -27.08 24.19
C SER A 374 -14.67 -27.04 22.80
N CYS A 375 -13.89 -26.72 21.77
CA CYS A 375 -14.13 -27.26 20.44
C CYS A 375 -13.45 -28.63 20.39
N HIS A 376 -14.28 -29.66 20.27
CA HIS A 376 -13.88 -31.03 20.05
C HIS A 376 -12.98 -31.15 18.82
N SER A 377 -11.83 -31.76 19.02
CA SER A 377 -11.10 -32.51 18.01
C SER A 377 -11.93 -33.72 17.63
N ASP A 378 -12.25 -33.85 16.35
CA ASP A 378 -12.50 -35.15 15.72
C ASP A 378 -11.60 -35.20 14.47
N ASP A 379 -10.45 -35.83 14.67
CA ASP A 379 -9.84 -36.91 13.86
C ASP A 379 -10.78 -37.46 12.75
N ASP A 380 -10.39 -37.93 11.56
CA ASP A 380 -9.22 -38.60 11.01
C ASP A 380 -9.50 -38.77 9.50
N LEU A 381 -8.46 -39.06 8.69
CA LEU A 381 -8.44 -40.00 7.52
C LEU A 381 -7.44 -39.55 6.44
N TYR A 382 -6.19 -40.02 6.49
CA TYR A 382 -5.70 -41.17 5.68
C TYR A 382 -4.18 -41.40 5.88
N THR A 383 -3.90 -42.35 6.77
CA THR A 383 -2.96 -43.50 6.70
C THR A 383 -1.49 -43.36 6.29
N ASP A 384 -0.69 -43.95 7.19
CA ASP A 384 0.73 -44.28 7.21
C ASP A 384 1.31 -45.12 6.05
N GLU A 385 2.64 -45.04 6.03
CA GLU A 385 3.68 -45.82 5.36
C GLU A 385 3.53 -47.35 5.42
N ALA A 386 4.08 -48.03 4.39
CA ALA A 386 4.92 -49.21 4.56
C ALA A 386 5.72 -49.51 3.27
N ASP A 387 7.04 -49.68 3.48
CA ASP A 387 8.16 -50.16 2.62
C ASP A 387 9.01 -49.12 1.88
#